data_AF-A0A9W9H907-F1
#
_entry.id   AF-A0A9W9H907-F1
#
_cell.length_a   1.000
_cell.length_b   1.000
_cell.length_c   1.000
_cell.angle_alpha   90.00
_cell.angle_beta   90.00
_cell.angle_gamma   90.00
#
_symmetry.space_group_name_H-M   'P 1'
#
loop_
_entity.id
_entity.type
_entity.pdbx_description
1 polymer ?
#
loop_
_entity_poly.entity_id
_entity_poly.type
_entity_poly.pdbx_seq_one_letter_code
_entity_poly.pdbx_strand_id
1 'polypeptide(L)'
;MTNNRVPINYQTPSFPSLYDPVPSHHHQAYYLYYTKDIWRYTLFWTLIFYAATHLPVATCTVLSHGRNWSVIWLVPLVYSFVAGLEAVLAGSIVGLVLGAVYEAGNFRMSTWVPLIWSGVNVMVLILTSFPMQGGL
;
A
#
# COMPACT_ATOMS: atom_id res chain seq x y z
N MET A 1 4.82 -15.84 27.38
CA MET A 1 4.41 -14.45 27.70
C MET A 1 5.17 -13.52 26.77
N THR A 2 4.59 -13.16 25.62
CA THR A 2 5.27 -12.26 24.67
C THR A 2 5.28 -10.85 25.24
N ASN A 3 6.47 -10.36 25.59
CA ASN A 3 6.65 -8.98 26.01
C ASN A 3 6.29 -8.07 24.82
N ASN A 4 5.13 -7.42 24.86
CA ASN A 4 4.69 -6.44 23.84
C ASN A 4 5.38 -5.08 24.03
N ARG A 5 6.27 -4.96 25.01
CA ARG A 5 7.03 -3.75 25.26
C ARG A 5 8.06 -3.54 24.16
N VAL A 6 8.15 -2.30 23.70
CA VAL A 6 9.16 -1.84 22.74
C VAL A 6 10.55 -2.21 23.28
N PRO A 7 11.41 -2.91 22.52
CA PRO A 7 12.78 -3.19 22.94
C PRO A 7 13.55 -1.90 23.21
N ILE A 8 14.41 -1.89 24.23
CA ILE A 8 15.17 -0.69 24.68
C ILE A 8 16.09 -0.16 23.56
N ASN A 9 16.54 -1.04 22.66
CA ASN A 9 17.34 -0.68 21.49
C ASN A 9 16.54 -0.81 20.17
N TYR A 10 15.24 -0.57 20.22
CA TYR A 10 14.39 -0.63 19.02
C TYR A 10 14.75 0.50 18.06
N GLN A 11 15.10 0.11 16.83
CA GLN A 11 15.25 0.99 15.70
C GLN A 11 14.16 0.63 14.69
N THR A 12 13.45 1.64 14.19
CA THR A 12 12.43 1.41 13.16
C THR A 12 13.10 0.79 11.93
N PRO A 13 12.61 -0.35 11.44
CA PRO A 13 13.18 -0.96 10.24
C PRO A 13 13.00 -0.05 9.02
N SER A 14 13.89 -0.18 8.04
CA SER A 14 13.78 0.56 6.78
C SER A 14 12.73 -0.10 5.86
N PHE A 15 11.89 0.73 5.23
CA PHE A 15 10.93 0.24 4.25
C PHE A 15 11.66 -0.52 3.11
N PRO A 16 11.17 -1.68 2.63
CA PRO A 16 9.90 -2.35 2.96
C PRO A 16 9.97 -3.36 4.12
N SER A 17 11.18 -3.77 4.56
CA SER A 17 11.43 -4.72 5.66
C SER A 17 10.48 -5.92 5.74
N LEU A 18 10.13 -6.53 4.60
CA LEU A 18 9.36 -7.78 4.56
C LEU A 18 10.29 -8.93 4.92
N TYR A 19 9.96 -9.66 5.99
CA TYR A 19 10.71 -10.85 6.43
C TYR A 19 10.03 -12.11 5.92
N ASP A 20 10.76 -13.22 5.77
CA ASP A 20 10.18 -14.51 5.40
C ASP A 20 9.15 -14.97 6.46
N PRO A 21 7.86 -15.16 6.11
CA PRO A 21 6.87 -15.64 7.05
C PRO A 21 7.04 -17.13 7.37
N VAL A 22 7.81 -17.87 6.56
CA VAL A 22 8.10 -19.29 6.79
C VAL A 22 9.19 -19.40 7.86
N PRO A 23 9.04 -20.28 8.88
CA PRO A 23 10.05 -20.46 9.92
C PRO A 23 11.29 -21.19 9.37
N SER A 24 12.11 -20.49 8.60
CA SER A 24 13.48 -20.90 8.30
C SER A 24 14.37 -20.35 9.43
N HIS A 25 15.22 -21.23 9.98
CA HIS A 25 15.77 -21.22 11.35
C HIS A 25 16.53 -19.94 11.82
N HIS A 26 16.60 -18.85 11.04
CA HIS A 26 17.49 -17.71 11.29
C HIS A 26 16.94 -16.31 10.95
N HIS A 27 15.67 -16.13 10.58
CA HIS A 27 15.17 -14.78 10.25
C HIS A 27 14.41 -14.11 11.40
N GLN A 28 14.91 -12.94 11.82
CA GLN A 28 14.29 -12.06 12.81
C GLN A 28 13.06 -11.37 12.19
N ALA A 29 11.90 -11.50 12.82
CA ALA A 29 10.69 -10.82 12.38
C ALA A 29 10.77 -9.31 12.66
N TYR A 30 10.43 -8.50 11.66
CA TYR A 30 10.38 -7.04 11.79
C TYR A 30 8.99 -6.57 12.21
N TYR A 31 8.96 -5.71 13.22
CA TYR A 31 7.72 -5.17 13.77
C TYR A 31 7.76 -3.64 13.82
N LEU A 32 6.60 -3.03 13.64
CA LEU A 32 6.33 -1.61 13.76
C LEU A 32 5.59 -1.38 15.09
N TYR A 33 6.10 -0.43 15.88
CA TYR A 33 5.51 -0.06 17.17
C TYR A 33 4.92 1.35 17.18
N TYR A 34 5.43 2.24 16.34
CA TYR A 34 4.97 3.63 16.28
C TYR A 34 3.89 3.81 15.21
N THR A 35 2.78 4.43 15.60
CA THR A 35 1.65 4.84 14.73
C THR A 35 2.11 5.58 13.47
N LYS A 36 3.10 6.47 13.62
CA LYS A 36 3.70 7.22 12.50
C LYS A 36 4.34 6.30 11.46
N ASP A 37 5.04 5.26 11.90
CA ASP A 37 5.74 4.34 11.00
C ASP A 37 4.74 3.39 10.32
N ILE A 38 3.72 2.95 11.05
CA ILE A 38 2.58 2.19 10.52
C ILE A 38 1.90 2.95 9.38
N TRP A 39 1.60 4.24 9.62
CA TRP A 39 1.00 5.10 8.61
C TRP A 39 1.89 5.24 7.37
N ARG A 40 3.20 5.52 7.54
CA ARG A 40 4.14 5.65 6.42
C ARG A 40 4.24 4.37 5.59
N TYR A 41 4.35 3.22 6.25
CA TYR A 41 4.42 1.93 5.57
C TYR A 41 3.15 1.65 4.77
N THR A 42 1.99 1.94 5.35
CA THR A 42 0.69 1.75 4.67
C THR A 42 0.59 2.66 3.46
N LEU A 43 0.96 3.93 3.60
CA LEU A 43 0.93 4.92 2.52
C LEU A 43 1.91 4.58 1.38
N PHE A 44 3.12 4.14 1.68
CA PHE A 44 4.08 3.76 0.63
C PHE A 44 3.63 2.50 -0.12
N TRP A 45 3.08 1.52 0.59
CA TRP A 45 2.54 0.34 -0.09
C TRP A 45 1.31 0.67 -0.92
N THR A 46 0.38 1.50 -0.45
CA THR A 46 -0.76 1.92 -1.29
C THR A 46 -0.32 2.67 -2.52
N LEU A 47 0.66 3.57 -2.42
CA LEU A 47 1.24 4.25 -3.60
C LEU A 47 1.82 3.26 -4.60
N ILE A 48 2.56 2.25 -4.14
CA ILE A 48 3.15 1.23 -5.02
C ILE A 48 2.06 0.41 -5.72
N PHE A 49 1.04 -0.07 -5.00
CA PHE A 49 -0.04 -0.86 -5.61
C PHE A 49 -0.89 -0.06 -6.58
N TYR A 50 -1.18 1.21 -6.26
CA TYR A 50 -1.96 2.08 -7.14
C TYR A 50 -1.13 2.44 -8.38
N ALA A 51 0.15 2.75 -8.25
CA ALA A 51 1.04 2.95 -9.39
C ALA A 51 1.13 1.68 -10.26
N ALA A 52 1.27 0.51 -9.64
CA ALA A 52 1.38 -0.77 -10.34
C ALA A 52 0.10 -1.15 -11.13
N THR A 53 -1.06 -0.60 -10.77
CA THR A 53 -2.32 -0.83 -11.49
C THR A 53 -2.61 0.23 -12.54
N HIS A 54 -2.29 1.49 -12.28
CA HIS A 54 -2.57 2.59 -13.20
C HIS A 54 -1.51 2.74 -14.30
N LEU A 55 -0.23 2.46 -14.01
CA LEU A 55 0.85 2.56 -15.01
C LEU A 55 0.71 1.58 -16.18
N PRO A 56 0.31 0.30 -15.97
CA PRO A 56 0.01 -0.60 -17.10
C PRO A 56 -1.12 -0.08 -17.98
N VAL A 57 -2.20 0.44 -17.40
CA VAL A 57 -3.33 1.02 -18.17
C VAL A 57 -2.87 2.23 -18.98
N ALA A 58 -2.08 3.12 -18.37
CA ALA A 58 -1.49 4.25 -19.08
C ALA A 58 -0.57 3.79 -20.23
N THR A 59 0.26 2.76 -19.99
CA THR A 59 1.16 2.19 -21.00
C THR A 59 0.39 1.57 -22.16
N CYS A 60 -0.64 0.75 -21.88
CA CYS A 60 -1.51 0.18 -22.91
C CYS A 60 -2.19 1.27 -23.75
N THR A 61 -2.63 2.35 -23.10
CA THR A 61 -3.24 3.48 -23.80
C THR A 61 -2.23 4.15 -24.73
N VAL A 62 -1.02 4.45 -24.26
CA VAL A 62 0.05 5.05 -25.07
C VAL A 62 0.41 4.17 -26.28
N LEU A 63 0.55 2.86 -26.09
CA LEU A 63 0.85 1.92 -27.18
C LEU A 63 -0.28 1.86 -28.23
N SER A 64 -1.54 1.99 -27.81
CA SER A 64 -2.70 1.96 -28.72
C SER A 64 -2.90 3.24 -29.52
N HIS A 65 -2.49 4.41 -28.99
CA HIS A 65 -2.81 5.73 -29.52
C HIS A 65 -1.70 6.36 -30.37
N GLY A 66 -0.83 5.54 -30.99
CA GLY A 66 0.45 5.87 -31.64
C GLY A 66 0.47 6.89 -32.81
N ARG A 67 -0.49 7.80 -32.90
CA ARG A 67 -0.61 8.81 -33.95
C ARG A 67 -0.27 10.23 -33.51
N ASN A 68 -0.42 10.58 -32.22
CA ASN A 68 -0.35 11.98 -31.76
C ASN A 68 0.61 12.17 -30.57
N TRP A 69 1.87 12.53 -30.87
CA TRP A 69 2.99 12.54 -29.91
C TRP A 69 2.81 13.53 -28.74
N SER A 70 2.10 14.65 -28.95
CA SER A 70 1.87 15.63 -27.87
C SER A 70 0.83 15.16 -26.83
N VAL A 71 -0.17 14.36 -27.23
CA VAL A 71 -1.21 13.87 -26.31
C VAL A 71 -0.74 12.62 -25.55
N ILE A 72 0.19 11.86 -26.13
CA ILE A 72 0.76 10.64 -25.55
C ILE A 72 1.35 10.86 -24.16
N TRP A 73 2.01 11.99 -23.89
CA TRP A 73 2.61 12.27 -22.58
C TRP A 73 1.62 12.79 -21.54
N LEU A 74 0.50 13.36 -21.97
CA LEU A 74 -0.53 13.88 -21.07
C LEU A 74 -1.29 12.74 -20.38
N VAL A 75 -1.51 11.62 -21.08
CA VAL A 75 -2.27 10.48 -20.54
C VAL A 75 -1.59 9.85 -19.31
N PRO A 76 -0.29 9.43 -19.34
CA PRO A 76 0.38 8.88 -18.15
C PRO A 76 0.46 9.87 -16.99
N LEU A 77 0.59 11.17 -17.28
CA LEU A 77 0.63 12.20 -16.26
C LEU A 77 -0.69 12.29 -15.50
N VAL A 78 -1.82 12.36 -16.23
CA VAL A 78 -3.15 12.41 -15.62
C VAL A 78 -3.43 11.13 -14.83
N TYR A 79 -3.14 9.96 -15.39
CA TYR A 79 -3.33 8.68 -14.68
C TYR A 79 -2.49 8.59 -13.41
N SER A 80 -1.22 9.01 -13.47
CA SER A 80 -0.34 9.01 -12.29
C SER A 80 -0.79 10.00 -11.22
N PHE A 81 -1.32 11.15 -11.63
CA PHE A 81 -1.84 12.16 -10.71
C PHE A 81 -3.10 11.65 -9.98
N VAL A 82 -4.06 11.08 -10.70
CA VAL A 82 -5.27 10.49 -10.12
C VAL A 82 -4.90 9.34 -9.19
N ALA A 83 -4.06 8.41 -9.66
CA ALA A 83 -3.58 7.29 -8.85
C ALA A 83 -2.89 7.75 -7.57
N GLY A 84 -2.04 8.78 -7.66
CA GLY A 84 -1.34 9.34 -6.51
C GLY A 84 -2.31 9.95 -5.49
N LEU A 85 -3.31 10.70 -5.95
CA LEU A 85 -4.32 11.30 -5.07
C LEU A 85 -5.13 10.22 -4.34
N GLU A 86 -5.65 9.23 -5.07
CA GLU A 86 -6.41 8.14 -4.48
C GLU A 86 -5.56 7.32 -3.50
N ALA A 87 -4.30 7.02 -3.86
CA ALA A 87 -3.39 6.27 -3.00
C ALA A 87 -3.03 7.01 -1.71
N VAL A 88 -2.87 8.34 -1.77
CA VAL A 88 -2.62 9.17 -0.59
C VAL A 88 -3.84 9.18 0.32
N LEU A 89 -5.04 9.33 -0.23
CA LEU A 89 -6.28 9.35 0.55
C LEU A 89 -6.56 7.97 1.17
N ALA A 90 -6.61 6.91 0.36
CA ALA A 90 -6.87 5.55 0.82
C ALA A 90 -5.80 5.07 1.80
N GLY A 91 -4.53 5.28 1.46
CA GLY A 91 -3.39 4.92 2.31
C GLY A 91 -3.35 5.68 3.63
N SER A 92 -3.70 6.97 3.63
CA SER A 92 -3.72 7.76 4.86
C SER A 92 -4.86 7.34 5.78
N ILE A 93 -6.07 7.17 5.25
CA ILE A 93 -7.23 6.76 6.04
C ILE A 93 -6.96 5.40 6.68
N VAL A 94 -6.57 4.41 5.88
CA VAL A 94 -6.29 3.05 6.39
C VAL A 94 -5.08 3.04 7.32
N GLY A 95 -4.01 3.76 6.98
CA GLY A 95 -2.80 3.82 7.81
C GLY A 95 -3.04 4.45 9.18
N LEU A 96 -3.86 5.50 9.26
CA LEU A 96 -4.23 6.13 10.52
C LEU A 96 -5.15 5.22 11.36
N VAL A 97 -6.13 4.58 10.74
CA VAL A 97 -7.02 3.62 11.41
C VAL A 97 -6.22 2.45 11.97
N LEU A 98 -5.33 1.85 11.18
CA LEU A 98 -4.45 0.77 11.64
C LEU A 98 -3.55 1.22 12.77
N GLY A 99 -2.91 2.38 12.62
CA GLY A 99 -2.05 2.94 13.66
C GLY A 99 -2.80 3.10 14.99
N ALA A 100 -3.99 3.71 14.96
CA ALA A 100 -4.81 3.93 16.17
C ALA A 100 -5.28 2.62 16.81
N VAL A 101 -5.68 1.62 16.00
CA VAL A 101 -6.13 0.31 16.50
C VAL A 101 -4.97 -0.45 17.17
N TYR A 102 -3.79 -0.45 16.55
CA TYR A 102 -2.61 -1.13 17.12
C TYR A 102 -2.08 -0.43 18.37
N GLU A 103 -2.12 0.91 18.39
CA GLU A 103 -1.77 1.71 19.56
C GLU A 103 -2.74 1.45 20.73
N ALA A 104 -4.06 1.50 20.48
CA ALA A 104 -5.07 1.23 21.49
C ALA A 104 -5.01 -0.22 22.03
N GLY A 105 -4.67 -1.17 21.14
CA GLY A 105 -4.46 -2.58 21.51
C GLY A 105 -3.12 -2.86 22.19
N ASN A 106 -2.20 -1.88 22.26
CA ASN A 106 -0.82 -2.05 22.69
C ASN A 106 -0.15 -3.27 22.00
N PHE A 107 -0.40 -3.39 20.70
CA PHE A 107 0.07 -4.47 19.85
C PHE A 107 1.20 -3.99 18.95
N ARG A 108 2.17 -4.87 18.72
CA ARG A 108 3.17 -4.68 17.67
C ARG A 108 2.60 -5.12 16.32
N MET A 109 2.84 -4.34 15.28
CA MET A 109 2.35 -4.63 13.93
C MET A 109 3.44 -5.29 13.10
N SER A 110 3.14 -6.38 12.40
CA SER A 110 4.09 -6.96 11.42
C SER A 110 4.16 -6.07 10.18
N THR A 111 5.34 -5.96 9.56
CA THR A 111 5.57 -5.21 8.31
C THR A 111 4.77 -5.77 7.12
N TRP A 112 4.24 -6.99 7.23
CA TRP A 112 3.30 -7.59 6.28
C TRP A 112 1.89 -6.99 6.33
N VAL A 113 1.47 -6.46 7.49
CA VAL A 113 0.10 -5.98 7.67
C VAL A 113 -0.19 -4.75 6.79
N PRO A 114 0.68 -3.71 6.72
CA PRO A 114 0.50 -2.60 5.79
C PRO A 114 0.44 -3.04 4.32
N LEU A 115 1.26 -4.02 3.93
CA LEU A 115 1.27 -4.59 2.57
C LEU A 115 -0.09 -5.23 2.24
N ILE A 116 -0.59 -6.12 3.10
CA ILE A 116 -1.86 -6.82 2.85
C ILE A 116 -3.01 -5.82 2.73
N TRP A 117 -3.07 -4.83 3.63
CA TRP A 117 -4.11 -3.79 3.59
C TRP A 117 -4.06 -2.94 2.32
N SER A 118 -2.87 -2.60 1.83
CA SER A 118 -2.76 -1.92 0.54
C SER A 118 -3.22 -2.78 -0.65
N GLY A 119 -2.96 -4.10 -0.60
CA GLY A 119 -3.49 -5.06 -1.57
C GLY A 119 -5.01 -5.12 -1.56
N VAL A 120 -5.62 -5.15 -0.36
CA VAL A 120 -7.08 -5.07 -0.22
C VAL A 120 -7.63 -3.75 -0.76
N ASN A 121 -7.00 -2.62 -0.44
CA ASN A 121 -7.42 -1.31 -0.95
C ASN A 121 -7.46 -1.26 -2.48
N VAL A 122 -6.41 -1.73 -3.15
CA VAL A 122 -6.38 -1.72 -4.62
C VAL A 122 -7.35 -2.75 -5.21
N MET A 123 -7.55 -3.89 -4.55
CA MET A 123 -8.53 -4.89 -4.99
C MET A 123 -9.95 -4.34 -4.90
N VAL A 124 -10.30 -3.64 -3.82
CA VAL A 124 -11.59 -2.95 -3.67
C VAL A 124 -11.75 -1.90 -4.76
N LEU A 125 -10.73 -1.08 -5.00
CA LEU A 125 -10.75 -0.09 -6.09
C LEU A 125 -11.10 -0.75 -7.43
N ILE A 126 -10.38 -1.81 -7.80
CA ILE A 126 -10.60 -2.56 -9.04
C ILE A 126 -12.03 -3.12 -9.10
N LEU A 127 -12.49 -3.78 -8.04
CA LEU A 127 -13.83 -4.36 -8.00
C LEU A 127 -14.94 -3.31 -8.13
N THR A 128 -14.77 -2.13 -7.51
CA THR A 128 -15.73 -1.03 -7.63
C THR A 128 -15.68 -0.32 -8.98
N SER A 129 -14.57 -0.44 -9.71
CA SER A 129 -14.43 0.18 -11.03
C SER A 129 -15.28 -0.51 -12.11
N PHE A 130 -15.56 -1.80 -11.94
CA PHE A 130 -16.45 -2.51 -12.85
C PHE A 130 -17.90 -2.17 -12.51
N PRO A 131 -18.71 -1.69 -13.47
CA PRO A 131 -20.14 -1.62 -13.25
C PRO A 131 -20.63 -3.04 -12.96
N MET A 132 -21.20 -3.26 -11.78
CA MET A 132 -21.97 -4.47 -11.53
C MET A 132 -23.09 -4.49 -12.57
N GLN A 133 -22.94 -5.28 -13.63
CA GLN A 133 -24.02 -5.63 -14.54
C GLN A 133 -25.00 -6.52 -13.75
N GLY A 134 -25.69 -5.89 -12.81
CA GLY A 134 -26.76 -6.49 -12.03
C GLY A 134 -27.97 -6.61 -12.93
N GLY A 135 -28.11 -7.80 -13.54
CA GLY A 135 -29.36 -8.47 -13.89
C GLY A 135 -30.26 -7.80 -14.93
N LEU A 136 -30.43 -8.48 -16.08
CA LEU A 136 -31.59 -8.46 -16.98
C LEU A 136 -32.43 -7.18 -17.07
#